data_AF-A0A9Q0R7J7-F1
#
_entry.id   AF-A0A9Q0R7J7-F1
#
_cell.length_a   1.000
_cell.length_b   1.000
_cell.length_c   1.000
_cell.angle_alpha   90.00
_cell.angle_beta   90.00
_cell.angle_gamma   90.00
#
_symmetry.space_group_name_H-M   'P 1'
#
loop_
_entity.id
_entity.type
_entity.pdbx_description
1 polymer ?
#
loop_
_entity_poly.entity_id
_entity_poly.type
_entity_poly.pdbx_seq_one_letter_code
_entity_poly.pdbx_strand_id
1 'polypeptide(L)' 'MNRTSDDYFEKLLYQIFVTHDERLSIQQIASLLNLELNSVINAVSVYCRLKIAIKKISTKDIEKTKKWDSSWNLK' A
#
# COMPACT_ATOMS: atom_id res chain seq x y z
N MET A 1 9.41 3.16 19.10
CA MET A 1 8.02 3.64 18.96
C MET A 1 7.76 4.58 20.12
N ASN A 2 8.36 5.78 20.04
CA ASN A 2 8.26 6.77 21.09
C ASN A 2 6.99 7.56 20.81
N ARG A 3 6.07 7.59 21.78
CA ARG A 3 4.75 8.22 21.68
C ARG A 3 4.93 9.73 21.67
N THR A 4 5.37 10.28 20.54
CA THR A 4 5.46 11.72 20.35
C THR A 4 4.05 12.18 20.01
N SER A 5 3.35 12.71 21.01
CA SER A 5 1.90 12.94 21.05
C SER A 5 1.31 13.75 19.89
N ASP A 6 2.14 14.40 19.08
CA ASP A 6 1.75 15.36 18.04
C ASP A 6 2.17 15.00 16.61
N ASP A 7 2.70 13.79 16.35
CA ASP A 7 2.95 13.39 14.97
C ASP A 7 1.63 13.05 14.24
N TYR A 8 1.19 13.97 13.39
CA TYR A 8 0.04 13.81 12.52
C TYR A 8 0.19 12.62 11.56
N PHE A 9 1.42 12.34 11.09
CA PHE A 9 1.68 11.25 10.17
C PHE A 9 1.60 9.89 10.88
N GLU A 10 2.09 9.77 12.11
CA GLU A 10 1.93 8.56 12.92
C GLU A 10 0.46 8.25 13.20
N LYS A 11 -0.35 9.26 13.55
CA LYS A 11 -1.80 9.12 13.76
C LYS A 11 -2.52 8.66 12.47
N LEU A 12 -2.17 9.26 11.34
CA LEU A 12 -2.70 8.89 10.02
C LEU A 12 -2.39 7.44 9.67
N LEU A 13 -1.12 7.05 9.83
CA LEU A 13 -0.69 5.67 9.63
C LEU A 13 -1.51 4.74 10.52
N TYR A 14 -1.59 4.99 11.82
CA TYR A 14 -2.38 4.15 12.73
C TYR A 14 -3.85 4.01 12.33
N GLN A 15 -4.48 5.11 11.96
CA GLN A 15 -5.87 5.10 11.50
C GLN A 15 -6.04 4.26 10.25
N ILE A 16 -5.15 4.41 9.26
CA ILE A 16 -5.16 3.57 8.04
C ILE A 16 -4.93 2.11 8.41
N PHE A 17 -3.97 1.80 9.28
CA PHE A 17 -3.66 0.43 9.66
C PHE A 17 -4.83 -0.28 10.34
N VAL A 18 -5.53 0.40 11.23
CA VAL A 18 -6.70 -0.16 11.94
C VAL A 18 -7.94 -0.25 11.05
N THR A 19 -8.09 0.66 10.08
CA THR A 19 -9.24 0.66 9.16
C THR A 19 -9.02 -0.16 7.90
N HIS A 20 -7.78 -0.58 7.60
CA HIS A 20 -7.48 -1.32 6.39
C HIS A 20 -8.03 -2.75 6.46
N ASP A 21 -8.81 -3.12 5.45
CA ASP A 21 -9.36 -4.45 5.26
C ASP A 21 -9.06 -4.91 3.81
N GLU A 22 -9.00 -6.23 3.59
CA GLU A 22 -8.65 -6.87 2.31
C GLU A 22 -9.58 -6.47 1.15
N ARG A 23 -10.79 -5.99 1.49
CA ARG A 23 -11.87 -5.63 0.55
C ARG A 23 -11.92 -4.14 0.24
N LEU A 24 -11.24 -3.31 1.03
CA LEU A 24 -11.33 -1.86 0.92
C LEU A 24 -10.32 -1.32 -0.10
N SER A 25 -10.82 -0.50 -1.03
CA SER A 25 -9.97 0.26 -1.93
C SER A 25 -9.41 1.52 -1.24
N ILE A 26 -8.29 2.05 -1.76
CA ILE A 26 -7.67 3.27 -1.23
C ILE A 26 -8.66 4.44 -1.23
N GLN A 27 -9.53 4.51 -2.23
CA GLN A 27 -10.56 5.56 -2.34
C GLN A 27 -11.63 5.43 -1.24
N GLN A 28 -12.03 4.20 -0.89
CA GLN A 28 -12.97 3.96 0.20
C GLN A 28 -12.34 4.31 1.55
N ILE A 29 -11.07 3.99 1.76
CA ILE A 29 -10.33 4.35 2.97
C ILE A 29 -10.24 5.88 3.14
N ALA A 30 -9.91 6.60 2.05
CA ALA A 30 -9.91 8.06 2.05
C ALA A 30 -11.30 8.64 2.41
N SER A 31 -12.36 8.05 1.86
CA SER A 31 -13.74 8.48 2.14
C SER A 31 -14.18 8.17 3.58
N LEU A 32 -13.82 7.01 4.12
CA LEU A 32 -14.15 6.59 5.49
C LEU A 32 -13.44 7.44 6.55
N LEU A 33 -12.18 7.79 6.29
CA LEU A 33 -11.37 8.61 7.19
C LEU A 33 -11.61 10.11 6.99
N ASN A 34 -12.40 10.53 5.99
CA ASN A 34 -12.57 11.92 5.55
C ASN A 34 -11.23 12.63 5.30
N LEU A 35 -10.33 11.97 4.58
CA LEU A 35 -8.99 12.46 4.27
C LEU A 35 -8.80 12.66 2.76
N GLU A 36 -7.82 13.50 2.41
CA GLU A 36 -7.42 13.65 1.02
C GLU A 36 -6.80 12.35 0.48
N LEU A 37 -7.22 11.94 -0.71
CA LEU A 37 -6.72 10.73 -1.37
C LEU A 37 -5.19 10.72 -1.49
N ASN A 38 -4.57 11.87 -1.78
CA ASN A 38 -3.12 12.00 -1.91
C ASN A 38 -2.37 11.68 -0.61
N SER A 39 -2.91 12.08 0.55
CA SER A 39 -2.32 11.77 1.86
C SER A 39 -2.36 10.27 2.13
N VAL A 40 -3.46 9.61 1.78
CA VAL A 40 -3.60 8.15 1.93
C VAL A 40 -2.65 7.42 0.98
N ILE A 41 -2.50 7.87 -0.27
CA ILE A 41 -1.54 7.30 -1.22
C ILE A 41 -0.11 7.37 -0.69
N ASN A 42 0.28 8.52 -0.12
CA ASN A 42 1.61 8.69 0.47
C ASN A 42 1.83 7.76 1.67
N ALA A 43 0.85 7.66 2.56
CA ALA A 43 0.91 6.75 3.71
C ALA A 43 1.01 5.27 3.27
N VAL A 44 0.18 4.85 2.31
CA VAL A 44 0.22 3.49 1.71
C VAL A 44 1.55 3.23 1.02
N SER A 45 2.14 4.23 0.36
CA SER A 45 3.46 4.14 -0.24
C SER A 45 4.55 3.85 0.81
N VAL A 46 4.46 4.44 2.00
CA VAL A 46 5.35 4.12 3.13
C VAL A 46 5.14 2.70 3.61
N TYR A 47 3.89 2.23 3.78
CA TYR A 47 3.62 0.83 4.13
C TYR A 47 4.21 -0.17 3.14
N CYS A 48 4.13 0.12 1.84
CA CYS A 48 4.76 -0.70 0.80
C CYS A 48 6.28 -0.72 0.89
N ARG A 49 6.93 0.44 1.15
CA ARG A 49 8.40 0.50 1.31
C ARG A 49 8.89 -0.24 2.56
N LEU A 50 8.11 -0.17 3.64
CA LEU A 50 8.38 -0.89 4.89
C LEU A 50 8.04 -2.39 4.81
N LYS A 51 7.50 -2.87 3.68
CA LYS A 51 7.05 -4.26 3.47
C LYS A 51 5.96 -4.72 4.45
N ILE A 52 5.22 -3.79 5.04
CA ILE A 52 4.07 -4.06 5.92
C ILE A 52 2.82 -4.33 5.07
N ALA A 53 2.72 -3.68 3.92
CA ALA A 53 1.65 -3.89 2.94
C ALA A 53 2.25 -4.22 1.57
N ILE A 54 1.51 -4.99 0.77
CA ILE A 54 1.85 -5.27 -0.62
C ILE A 54 0.67 -4.81 -1.45
N LYS A 55 0.92 -4.03 -2.50
CA LYS A 55 -0.11 -3.68 -3.47
C LYS A 55 -0.68 -4.97 -4.02
N LYS A 56 -2.00 -5.17 -3.93
CA LYS A 56 -2.67 -6.33 -4.53
C LYS A 56 -2.45 -6.27 -6.05
N ILE A 57 -1.50 -7.06 -6.53
CA ILE A 57 -1.18 -7.18 -7.95
C ILE A 57 -2.31 -8.02 -8.55
N SER A 58 -3.08 -7.43 -9.46
CA SER A 58 -4.06 -8.20 -10.23
C SER A 58 -3.30 -9.24 -11.05
N THR A 59 -3.83 -10.46 -11.20
CA THR A 59 -3.19 -11.58 -11.92
C THR A 59 -2.65 -11.17 -13.31
N LYS A 60 -3.29 -10.19 -13.96
CA LYS A 60 -2.88 -9.60 -15.24
C LYS A 60 -1.53 -8.86 -15.21
N ASP A 61 -1.12 -8.31 -14.07
CA ASP A 61 0.16 -7.61 -13.92
C ASP A 61 1.30 -8.59 -13.59
N ILE A 62 0.98 -9.73 -12.96
CA ILE A 62 1.95 -10.81 -12.72
C ILE A 62 2.47 -11.37 -14.06
N GLU A 63 1.58 -11.54 -15.04
CA GLU A 63 1.93 -12.01 -16.39
C GLU A 63 2.91 -11.07 -17.11
N LYS A 64 2.82 -9.75 -16.90
CA LYS A 64 3.77 -8.78 -17.45
C LYS A 64 5.15 -8.86 -16.80
N THR A 65 5.22 -9.22 -15.52
CA THR A 65 6.50 -9.39 -14.79
C THR A 65 7.13 -10.77 -14.99
N LYS A 66 6.35 -11.79 -15.39
CA LYS A 66 6.85 -13.08 -15.89
C LYS A 66 7.39 -12.95 -17.32
N LYS A 67 8.29 -11.99 -17.56
CA LYS A 67 9.18 -12.09 -18.71
C LYS A 67 10.22 -13.13 -18.32
N TRP A 68 10.12 -14.34 -18.86
CA TRP A 68 11.11 -15.39 -18.65
C TRP A 68 12.50 -14.82 -18.93
N ASP A 69 13.43 -15.02 -17.99
CA ASP A 69 14.80 -14.59 -18.18
C ASP A 69 15.35 -15.26 -19.44
N SER A 70 15.96 -14.46 -20.32
CA SER A 70 16.44 -14.88 -21.64
C SER A 70 17.42 -16.07 -21.60
N SER A 71 18.01 -16.38 -20.43
CA SER A 71 18.83 -17.56 -20.21
C SER A 71 18.10 -18.91 -20.29
N TRP A 72 16.77 -18.93 -20.24
CA TRP A 72 15.96 -20.16 -20.33
C TRP A 72 15.61 -20.57 -21.77
N ASN A 73 16.00 -19.79 -22.78
CA ASN A 73 15.89 -20.19 -24.18
C ASN A 73 17.11 -21.06 -24.55
N LEU A 74 17.03 -22.35 -24.24
CA LEU A 74 17.91 -23.34 -24.86
C LEU A 74 17.56 -23.41 -26.36
N LYS A 75 18.58 -23.15 -27.17
CA LYS A 75 18.55 -23.10 -28.64
C LYS A 75 18.43 -24.49 -29.25
#